data_AF-A0A2S1LEB5-F1
#
_entry.id   AF-A0A2S1LEB5-F1
#
_cell.length_a   1.000
_cell.length_b   1.000
_cell.length_c   1.000
_cell.angle_alpha   90.00
_cell.angle_beta   90.00
_cell.angle_gamma   90.00
#
_symmetry.space_group_name_H-M   'P 1'
#
loop_
_entity.id
_entity.type
_entity.pdbx_description
1 polymer ?
#
loop_
_entity_poly.entity_id
_entity_poly.type
_entity_poly.pdbx_seq_one_letter_code
_entity_poly.pdbx_strand_id
1 'polypeptide(L)'
;MNDNFTTEYFGIGILNGKTPENLGVLWRSAQNLGASYIFTIGNRYAKQASDTHNAVKSMPYFHYDNFDDFFKNLPKGARIVGVELDERAEDLETFEHPRRCVYLLGAEDNGLTKQAIEKCHFLVKFKSEKSLNVSVAGSIVLYDRGIGKPRS
;
A
#
# COMPACT_ATOMS: atom_id res chain seq x y z
N MET A 1 -18.46 7.50 11.77
CA MET A 1 -17.73 8.04 12.95
C MET A 1 -16.40 7.31 13.01
N ASN A 2 -15.30 8.01 13.24
CA ASN A 2 -14.04 7.34 13.56
C ASN A 2 -14.19 6.73 14.96
N ASP A 3 -14.18 5.40 15.02
CA ASP A 3 -14.21 4.68 16.29
C ASP A 3 -12.80 4.63 16.87
N ASN A 4 -12.45 5.64 17.67
CA ASN A 4 -11.15 5.73 18.32
C ASN A 4 -10.94 4.66 19.42
N PHE A 5 -11.93 3.81 19.69
CA PHE A 5 -11.76 2.62 20.55
C PHE A 5 -11.27 1.41 19.77
N THR A 6 -11.31 1.46 18.43
CA THR A 6 -10.65 0.47 17.57
C THR A 6 -9.19 0.82 17.37
N THR A 7 -8.28 -0.10 17.71
CA THR A 7 -6.83 0.09 17.57
C THR A 7 -6.29 -0.43 16.23
N GLU A 8 -7.14 -0.51 15.20
CA GLU A 8 -6.81 -1.03 13.88
C GLU A 8 -6.85 0.09 12.85
N TYR A 9 -5.80 0.21 12.04
CA TYR A 9 -5.80 1.06 10.86
C TYR A 9 -4.79 0.53 9.86
N PHE A 10 -4.98 0.89 8.60
CA PHE A 10 -3.96 0.66 7.61
C PHE A 10 -3.92 1.76 6.55
N GLY A 11 -2.72 2.04 6.07
CA GLY A 11 -2.49 2.87 4.89
C GLY A 11 -1.99 2.02 3.72
N ILE A 12 -2.10 2.55 2.51
CA ILE A 12 -1.48 1.95 1.33
C ILE A 12 -0.86 3.03 0.46
N GLY A 13 0.33 2.75 -0.07
CA GLY A 13 1.02 3.69 -0.91
C GLY A 13 2.06 3.04 -1.79
N ILE A 14 2.62 3.87 -2.68
CA ILE A 14 3.49 3.43 -3.75
C ILE A 14 4.76 4.27 -3.81
N LEU A 15 5.87 3.58 -3.96
CA LEU A 15 7.19 4.14 -4.16
C LEU A 15 7.44 4.33 -5.66
N ASN A 16 7.73 5.57 -6.08
CA ASN A 16 8.09 5.93 -7.45
C ASN A 16 7.04 5.53 -8.51
N GLY A 17 5.75 5.59 -8.18
CA GLY A 17 4.66 5.33 -9.13
C GLY A 17 4.76 6.21 -10.38
N LYS A 18 4.67 5.61 -11.57
CA LYS A 18 4.89 6.32 -12.85
C LYS A 18 3.61 6.77 -13.53
N THR A 19 2.61 5.91 -13.58
CA THR A 19 1.41 6.09 -14.38
C THR A 19 0.22 6.54 -13.52
N PRO A 20 -0.37 7.71 -13.82
CA PRO A 20 -1.55 8.20 -13.11
C PRO A 20 -2.75 7.24 -13.15
N GLU A 21 -2.88 6.42 -14.20
CA GLU A 21 -3.97 5.45 -14.37
C GLU A 21 -3.94 4.40 -13.26
N ASN A 22 -2.77 3.81 -13.01
CA ASN A 22 -2.59 2.81 -11.97
C ASN A 22 -2.80 3.37 -10.57
N LEU A 23 -2.35 4.61 -10.35
CA LEU A 23 -2.58 5.32 -9.11
C LEU A 23 -4.08 5.51 -8.86
N GLY A 24 -4.84 5.94 -9.87
CA GLY A 24 -6.30 6.10 -9.78
C GLY A 24 -7.02 4.78 -9.42
N VAL A 25 -6.66 3.68 -10.08
CA VAL A 25 -7.21 2.34 -9.78
C VAL A 25 -6.88 1.93 -8.34
N LEU A 26 -5.62 2.10 -7.91
CA LEU A 26 -5.20 1.76 -6.55
C LEU A 26 -5.93 2.59 -5.49
N TRP A 27 -6.10 3.90 -5.70
CA TRP A 27 -6.86 4.77 -4.79
C TRP A 27 -8.32 4.39 -4.70
N ARG A 28 -8.92 4.03 -5.83
CA ARG A 28 -10.29 3.52 -5.84
C ARG A 28 -10.39 2.22 -5.04
N SER A 29 -9.47 1.27 -5.22
CA SER A 29 -9.45 0.04 -4.43
C SER A 29 -9.24 0.33 -2.94
N ALA A 30 -8.29 1.20 -2.59
CA ALA A 30 -8.02 1.63 -1.22
C ALA A 30 -9.26 2.21 -0.55
N GLN A 31 -9.98 3.10 -1.23
CA GLN A 31 -11.22 3.68 -0.73
C GLN A 31 -12.31 2.63 -0.51
N ASN A 32 -12.54 1.76 -1.50
CA ASN A 32 -13.61 0.77 -1.43
C ASN A 32 -13.32 -0.37 -0.44
N LEU A 33 -12.05 -0.63 -0.14
CA LEU A 33 -11.61 -1.72 0.75
C LEU A 33 -11.20 -1.23 2.15
N GLY A 34 -11.49 0.04 2.48
CA GLY A 34 -11.43 0.54 3.85
C GLY A 34 -10.06 1.05 4.31
N ALA A 35 -9.18 1.44 3.39
CA ALA A 35 -7.92 2.09 3.75
C ALA A 35 -8.19 3.39 4.52
N SER A 36 -7.40 3.64 5.56
CA SER A 36 -7.54 4.84 6.39
C SER A 36 -6.90 6.06 5.72
N TYR A 37 -5.86 5.85 4.91
CA TYR A 37 -5.19 6.89 4.14
C TYR A 37 -4.37 6.28 3.00
N ILE A 38 -4.01 7.15 2.06
CA ILE A 38 -3.17 6.81 0.90
C ILE A 38 -1.93 7.70 0.84
N PHE A 39 -0.86 7.20 0.23
CA PHE A 39 0.36 7.99 0.08
C PHE A 39 1.20 7.67 -1.16
N THR A 40 1.94 8.65 -1.67
CA THR A 40 3.01 8.41 -2.65
C THR A 40 4.37 8.84 -2.13
N ILE A 41 5.41 8.17 -2.61
CA ILE A 41 6.80 8.50 -2.32
C ILE A 41 7.53 8.79 -3.64
N GLY A 42 8.25 9.91 -3.72
CA GLY A 42 9.01 10.32 -4.90
C GLY A 42 8.12 11.03 -5.93
N ASN A 43 7.38 10.26 -6.72
CA ASN A 43 6.52 10.83 -7.75
C ASN A 43 5.16 11.23 -7.17
N ARG A 44 4.77 12.49 -7.40
CA ARG A 44 3.46 12.98 -7.01
C ARG A 44 2.38 12.45 -7.95
N TYR A 45 1.19 12.18 -7.41
CA TYR A 45 0.03 11.88 -8.23
C TYR A 45 -0.37 13.12 -9.07
N ALA A 46 -0.24 13.02 -10.39
CA ALA A 46 -0.80 14.00 -11.31
C ALA A 46 -2.27 13.65 -11.58
N LYS A 47 -3.16 14.58 -11.24
CA LYS A 47 -4.61 14.39 -11.36
C LYS A 47 -5.02 14.13 -12.80
N GLN A 48 -5.72 13.03 -13.09
CA GLN A 48 -6.26 12.76 -14.42
C GLN A 48 -7.67 13.31 -14.61
N ALA A 49 -7.99 13.72 -15.84
CA ALA A 49 -9.32 14.18 -16.22
C ALA A 49 -10.39 13.05 -16.16
N SER A 50 -9.96 11.79 -16.26
CA SER A 50 -10.80 10.59 -16.14
C SER A 50 -11.06 10.17 -14.69
N ASP A 51 -10.45 10.85 -13.70
CA ASP A 51 -10.62 10.61 -12.27
C ASP A 51 -11.96 11.22 -11.79
N THR A 52 -13.06 10.68 -12.35
CA THR A 52 -14.45 11.11 -12.12
C THR A 52 -14.93 10.82 -10.70
N HIS A 53 -14.21 9.97 -9.96
CA HIS A 53 -14.44 9.71 -8.56
C HIS A 53 -13.35 10.38 -7.73
N ASN A 54 -13.77 11.36 -6.92
CA ASN A 54 -12.95 12.22 -6.07
C ASN A 54 -12.19 11.48 -4.94
N ALA A 55 -11.61 10.29 -5.16
CA ALA A 55 -10.98 9.46 -4.13
C ALA A 55 -9.92 10.24 -3.33
N VAL A 56 -9.08 11.01 -4.01
CA VAL A 56 -8.06 11.91 -3.41
C VAL A 56 -8.69 13.08 -2.62
N LYS A 57 -9.96 13.45 -2.87
CA LYS A 57 -10.66 14.46 -2.05
C LYS A 57 -11.40 13.85 -0.86
N SER A 58 -11.75 12.56 -0.91
CA SER A 58 -12.54 11.90 0.13
C SER A 58 -11.71 11.12 1.15
N MET A 59 -10.44 10.86 0.86
CA MET A 59 -9.52 10.12 1.74
C MET A 59 -8.23 10.93 1.95
N PRO A 60 -7.65 10.92 3.18
CA PRO A 60 -6.38 11.59 3.42
C PRO A 60 -5.29 11.09 2.47
N TYR A 61 -4.65 12.02 1.77
CA TYR A 61 -3.57 11.76 0.83
C TYR A 61 -2.30 12.46 1.29
N PHE A 62 -1.24 11.67 1.49
CA PHE A 62 0.08 12.15 1.87
C PHE A 62 1.06 11.99 0.71
N HIS A 63 2.01 12.91 0.61
CA HIS A 63 3.10 12.82 -0.34
C HIS A 63 4.42 13.01 0.39
N TYR A 64 5.37 12.13 0.10
CA TYR A 64 6.72 12.16 0.64
C TYR A 64 7.71 12.30 -0.52
N ASP A 65 8.71 13.13 -0.35
CA ASP A 65 9.68 13.40 -1.44
C ASP A 65 10.58 12.20 -1.71
N ASN A 66 10.85 11.39 -0.68
CA ASN A 66 11.70 10.20 -0.77
C ASN A 66 11.37 9.21 0.36
N PHE A 67 11.98 8.02 0.28
CA PHE A 67 11.71 6.93 1.22
C PHE A 67 12.11 7.29 2.66
N ASP A 68 13.20 8.04 2.86
CA ASP A 68 13.63 8.44 4.20
C ASP A 68 12.65 9.42 4.86
N ASP A 69 12.06 10.32 4.07
CA ASP A 69 11.00 11.22 4.52
C ASP A 69 9.75 10.44 4.94
N PHE A 70 9.31 9.48 4.12
CA PHE A 70 8.24 8.56 4.50
C PHE A 70 8.55 7.79 5.79
N PHE A 71 9.76 7.22 5.90
CA PHE A 71 10.15 6.39 7.03
C PHE A 71 10.19 7.19 8.34
N LYS A 72 10.65 8.44 8.30
CA LYS A 72 10.66 9.35 9.46
C LYS A 72 9.25 9.73 9.92
N ASN A 73 8.29 9.78 9.01
CA ASN A 73 6.90 10.15 9.28
C ASN A 73 5.97 8.94 9.46
N LEU A 74 6.52 7.71 9.52
CA LEU A 74 5.74 6.52 9.75
C LEU A 74 4.96 6.64 11.07
N PRO A 75 3.63 6.41 11.08
CA PRO A 75 2.86 6.44 12.31
C PRO A 75 3.43 5.51 13.37
N LYS A 76 3.51 5.99 14.61
CA LYS A 76 4.10 5.22 15.71
C LYS A 76 3.37 3.89 15.90
N GLY A 77 4.14 2.80 15.89
CA GLY A 77 3.63 1.44 16.04
C GLY A 77 3.00 0.84 14.77
N ALA A 78 3.03 1.53 13.63
CA ALA A 78 2.71 0.92 12.34
C ALA A 78 3.86 0.03 11.87
N ARG A 79 3.52 -1.15 11.33
CA ARG A 79 4.45 -2.03 10.63
C ARG A 79 4.41 -1.74 9.13
N ILE A 80 5.56 -1.79 8.47
CA ILE A 80 5.65 -1.67 7.02
C ILE A 80 5.55 -3.06 6.42
N VAL A 81 4.56 -3.28 5.55
CA VAL A 81 4.38 -4.53 4.79
C VAL A 81 4.68 -4.21 3.33
N GLY A 82 5.82 -4.68 2.83
CA GLY A 82 6.20 -4.53 1.43
C GLY A 82 5.51 -5.59 0.57
N VAL A 83 4.98 -5.20 -0.58
CA VAL A 83 4.40 -6.13 -1.56
C VAL A 83 5.40 -6.31 -2.68
N GLU A 84 6.11 -7.44 -2.66
CA GLU A 84 7.24 -7.68 -3.55
C GLU A 84 7.47 -9.17 -3.78
N LEU A 85 7.89 -9.55 -4.99
CA LEU A 85 8.32 -10.89 -5.32
C LEU A 85 9.75 -11.13 -4.82
N ASP A 86 9.91 -11.30 -3.51
CA ASP A 86 11.17 -11.64 -2.84
C ASP A 86 11.13 -13.07 -2.28
N GLU A 87 12.27 -13.75 -2.23
CA GLU A 87 12.36 -15.11 -1.67
C GLU A 87 11.98 -15.15 -0.18
N ARG A 88 12.25 -14.05 0.55
CA ARG A 88 11.91 -13.88 1.97
C ARG A 88 10.46 -13.49 2.20
N ALA A 89 9.70 -13.21 1.13
CA ALA A 89 8.31 -12.82 1.25
C ALA A 89 7.44 -14.01 1.65
N GLU A 90 6.55 -13.76 2.62
CA GLU A 90 5.54 -14.71 3.09
C GLU A 90 4.38 -14.78 2.11
N ASP A 91 3.73 -15.95 2.03
CA ASP A 91 2.57 -16.15 1.18
C ASP A 91 1.35 -15.42 1.79
N LEU A 92 0.76 -14.52 1.01
CA LEU A 92 -0.38 -13.68 1.39
C LEU A 92 -1.57 -14.52 1.88
N GLU A 93 -1.75 -15.70 1.30
CA GLU A 93 -2.79 -16.66 1.63
C GLU A 93 -2.78 -17.02 3.12
N THR A 94 -1.59 -17.12 3.72
CA THR A 94 -1.39 -17.46 5.14
C THR A 94 -0.94 -16.29 6.01
N PHE A 95 -0.64 -15.14 5.40
CA PHE A 95 -0.11 -13.98 6.10
C PHE A 95 -1.12 -13.38 7.10
N GLU A 96 -0.66 -13.18 8.34
CA GLU A 96 -1.44 -12.52 9.38
C GLU A 96 -1.19 -11.01 9.35
N HIS A 97 -2.09 -10.29 8.69
CA HIS A 97 -1.97 -8.84 8.54
C HIS A 97 -1.86 -8.14 9.90
N PRO A 98 -0.87 -7.25 10.11
CA PRO A 98 -0.77 -6.52 11.35
C PRO A 98 -1.98 -5.61 11.55
N ARG A 99 -2.42 -5.46 12.81
CA ARG A 99 -3.52 -4.54 13.16
C ARG A 99 -3.23 -3.10 12.73
N ARG A 100 -1.97 -2.67 12.82
CA ARG A 100 -1.53 -1.33 12.42
C ARG A 100 -0.40 -1.44 11.42
N CYS A 101 -0.69 -1.18 10.16
CA CYS A 101 0.33 -1.28 9.13
C CYS A 101 0.19 -0.27 8.00
N VAL A 102 1.23 -0.20 7.18
CA VAL A 102 1.20 0.43 5.87
C VAL A 102 1.64 -0.58 4.83
N TYR A 103 0.86 -0.72 3.78
CA TYR A 103 1.27 -1.50 2.61
C TYR A 103 2.07 -0.61 1.68
N LEU A 104 3.26 -1.06 1.32
CA LEU A 104 4.17 -0.35 0.44
C LEU A 104 4.34 -1.14 -0.86
N LEU A 105 3.96 -0.52 -1.97
CA LEU A 105 4.06 -1.07 -3.31
C LEU A 105 5.25 -0.45 -4.06
N GLY A 106 5.91 -1.25 -4.87
CA GLY A 106 6.98 -0.83 -5.77
C GLY A 106 6.48 -0.23 -7.09
N ALA A 107 7.38 0.40 -7.84
CA ALA A 107 7.09 0.85 -9.20
C ALA A 107 7.05 -0.34 -10.17
N GLU A 108 6.28 -0.25 -11.25
CA GLU A 108 6.07 -1.37 -12.20
C GLU A 108 7.37 -1.93 -12.79
N ASP A 109 8.34 -1.07 -13.09
CA ASP A 109 9.58 -1.50 -13.75
C ASP A 109 10.68 -1.94 -12.78
N ASN A 110 10.67 -1.41 -11.56
CA ASN A 110 11.80 -1.49 -10.63
C ASN A 110 11.46 -2.13 -9.28
N GLY A 111 10.17 -2.40 -9.02
CA GLY A 111 9.70 -2.88 -7.72
C GLY A 111 10.03 -1.91 -6.59
N LEU A 112 10.18 -2.47 -5.39
CA LEU A 112 10.69 -1.77 -4.22
C LEU A 112 12.22 -1.62 -4.32
N THR A 113 12.72 -0.48 -3.85
CA THR A 113 14.17 -0.30 -3.71
C THR A 113 14.73 -1.23 -2.63
N LYS A 114 16.01 -1.60 -2.71
CA LYS A 114 16.68 -2.40 -1.67
C LYS A 114 16.50 -1.81 -0.27
N GLN A 115 16.65 -0.48 -0.17
CA GLN A 115 16.43 0.26 1.08
C GLN A 115 15.00 0.06 1.61
N ALA A 116 13.99 0.14 0.74
CA ALA A 116 12.60 -0.09 1.14
C ALA A 116 12.39 -1.53 1.61
N ILE A 117 12.91 -2.51 0.88
CA ILE A 117 12.82 -3.93 1.22
C ILE A 117 13.46 -4.21 2.59
N GLU A 118 14.67 -3.70 2.85
CA GLU A 118 15.38 -3.88 4.12
C GLU A 118 14.68 -3.23 5.32
N LYS A 119 13.89 -2.18 5.09
CA LYS A 119 13.14 -1.47 6.13
C LYS A 119 11.72 -1.98 6.31
N CYS A 120 11.24 -2.83 5.40
CA CYS A 120 9.97 -3.53 5.58
C CYS A 120 10.06 -4.47 6.77
N HIS A 121 9.02 -4.48 7.60
CA HIS A 121 8.93 -5.43 8.71
C HIS A 121 8.50 -6.80 8.22
N PHE A 122 7.68 -6.81 7.16
CA PHE A 122 7.22 -8.01 6.47
C PHE A 122 7.28 -7.75 4.97
N LEU A 123 7.52 -8.81 4.21
CA LEU A 123 7.35 -8.83 2.77
C LEU A 123 6.28 -9.87 2.48
N VAL A 124 5.34 -9.54 1.59
CA VAL A 124 4.29 -10.46 1.17
C VAL A 124 4.30 -10.63 -0.34
N LYS A 125 4.03 -11.85 -0.76
CA LYS A 125 3.82 -12.24 -2.15
C LYS A 125 2.56 -13.10 -2.25
N PHE A 126 2.05 -13.28 -3.45
CA PHE A 126 0.95 -14.21 -3.71
C PHE A 126 1.27 -14.99 -4.99
N LYS A 127 0.64 -16.16 -5.13
CA LYS A 127 0.92 -17.05 -6.25
C LYS A 127 0.61 -16.37 -7.59
N SER A 128 1.65 -16.13 -8.38
CA SER A 128 1.56 -15.60 -9.75
C SER A 128 2.74 -16.10 -10.59
N GLU A 129 2.54 -16.30 -11.89
CA GLU A 129 3.61 -16.73 -12.81
C GLU A 129 4.57 -15.59 -13.18
N LYS A 130 4.05 -14.35 -13.18
CA LYS A 130 4.77 -13.12 -13.49
C LYS A 130 4.30 -12.01 -12.57
N SER A 131 5.10 -10.95 -12.45
CA SER A 131 4.72 -9.73 -11.74
C SER A 131 3.41 -9.18 -12.31
N LEU A 132 2.43 -8.97 -11.44
CA LEU A 132 1.18 -8.29 -11.81
C LEU A 132 1.39 -6.78 -11.85
N ASN A 133 0.46 -6.10 -12.53
CA ASN A 133 0.34 -4.66 -12.43
C ASN A 133 0.21 -4.22 -10.96
N VAL A 134 0.87 -3.13 -10.59
CA VAL A 134 0.95 -2.66 -9.19
C VAL A 134 -0.41 -2.37 -8.57
N SER A 135 -1.35 -1.82 -9.34
CA SER A 135 -2.69 -1.51 -8.85
C SER A 135 -3.49 -2.78 -8.56
N VAL A 136 -3.28 -3.83 -9.37
CA VAL A 136 -3.88 -5.16 -9.19
C VAL A 136 -3.29 -5.82 -7.95
N ALA A 137 -1.97 -5.82 -7.81
CA ALA A 137 -1.29 -6.39 -6.63
C ALA A 137 -1.77 -5.71 -5.33
N GLY A 138 -1.85 -4.38 -5.33
CA GLY A 138 -2.41 -3.63 -4.21
C GLY A 138 -3.86 -4.00 -3.92
N SER A 139 -4.70 -4.14 -4.96
CA SER A 139 -6.11 -4.53 -4.80
C SER A 139 -6.27 -5.93 -4.20
N ILE A 140 -5.43 -6.89 -4.60
CA ILE A 140 -5.43 -8.25 -4.05
C ILE A 140 -5.07 -8.24 -2.57
N VAL A 141 -4.01 -7.51 -2.19
CA VAL A 141 -3.58 -7.40 -0.79
C VAL A 141 -4.64 -6.75 0.09
N LEU A 142 -5.27 -5.68 -0.42
CA LEU A 142 -6.37 -5.02 0.27
C LEU A 142 -7.60 -5.91 0.44
N TYR A 143 -7.96 -6.65 -0.61
CA TYR A 143 -9.05 -7.61 -0.57
C TYR A 143 -8.76 -8.71 0.46
N ASP A 144 -7.56 -9.28 0.42
CA ASP A 144 -7.11 -10.32 1.35
C ASP A 144 -7.13 -9.83 2.80
N ARG A 145 -6.71 -8.59 3.05
CA ARG A 145 -6.83 -7.96 4.37
C ARG A 145 -8.28 -7.88 4.83
N GLY A 146 -9.22 -7.62 3.93
CA GLY A 146 -10.65 -7.56 4.23
C GLY A 146 -11.28 -8.91 4.59
N ILE A 147 -10.59 -10.03 4.29
CA ILE A 147 -11.01 -11.37 4.71
C ILE A 147 -10.74 -11.51 6.21
N GLY A 148 -11.64 -12.18 6.93
CA GLY A 148 -11.57 -12.41 8.39
C GLY A 148 -10.47 -13.36 8.84
N LYS A 149 -9.21 -13.10 8.46
CA LYS A 149 -8.01 -13.82 8.91
C LYS A 149 -7.56 -13.34 10.30
N PRO A 150 -6.83 -14.17 11.05
CA PRO A 150 -6.12 -13.71 12.25
C PRO A 150 -5.25 -12.48 11.96
N ARG A 151 -5.14 -11.61 12.95
CA ARG A 151 -4.37 -10.35 12.89
C ARG A 151 -3.22 -10.41 13.88
N SER A 152 -2.04 -9.99 13.44
CA SER A 152 -0.84 -9.86 14.27
C SER A 152 -0.71 -8.49 14.96
#